data_AF-A0A370FSS3-F1
#
_entry.id   AF-A0A370FSS3-F1
#
_cell.length_a   1.000
_cell.length_b   1.000
_cell.length_c   1.000
_cell.angle_alpha   90.00
_cell.angle_beta   90.00
_cell.angle_gamma   90.00
#
_symmetry.space_group_name_H-M   'P 1'
#
loop_
_entity.id
_entity.type
_entity.pdbx_description
1 polymer ?
#
loop_
_entity_poly.entity_id
_entity_poly.type
_entity_poly.pdbx_seq_one_letter_code
_entity_poly.pdbx_strand_id
1 'polypeptide(L)'
;MDETTTSKAPTGRALYAETCAGAKEFFGGIQELSKMMGEPWDAKKAADEFMDLIEHPEDYPDLQELAAESGNPTENEEWDQLSKSDQEQIRKAVYAASKGEC
;
A
#
# COMPACT_ATOMS: atom_id res chain seq x y z
N MET A 1 -0.67 -4.78 -35.28
CA MET A 1 0.20 -5.86 -34.76
C MET A 1 0.89 -5.23 -33.55
N ASP A 2 0.15 -5.01 -32.48
CA ASP A 2 -0.32 -6.01 -31.50
C ASP A 2 0.85 -6.49 -30.65
N GLU A 3 1.00 -5.84 -29.49
CA GLU A 3 1.55 -6.39 -28.25
C GLU A 3 1.26 -5.36 -27.15
N THR A 4 -0.02 -5.20 -26.80
CA THR A 4 -0.35 -4.76 -25.43
C THR A 4 -0.05 -5.98 -24.56
N THR A 5 1.23 -6.16 -24.22
CA THR A 5 1.62 -7.12 -23.20
C THR A 5 0.90 -6.69 -21.94
N THR A 6 -0.25 -7.30 -21.70
CA THR A 6 -0.92 -7.25 -20.40
C THR A 6 0.03 -8.01 -19.49
N SER A 7 1.03 -7.31 -18.96
CA SER A 7 1.91 -7.85 -17.94
C SER A 7 0.99 -8.26 -16.81
N LYS A 8 0.83 -9.57 -16.65
CA LYS A 8 0.01 -10.15 -15.60
C LYS A 8 0.46 -9.55 -14.27
N ALA A 9 -0.48 -9.08 -13.46
CA ALA A 9 -0.18 -8.53 -12.15
C ALA A 9 0.72 -9.51 -11.36
N PRO A 10 1.75 -9.00 -10.66
CA PRO A 10 2.68 -9.83 -9.90
C PRO A 10 1.92 -10.58 -8.80
N THR A 11 2.41 -11.77 -8.47
CA THR A 11 1.86 -12.61 -7.38
C THR A 11 2.99 -13.19 -6.54
N GLY A 12 2.68 -13.69 -5.34
CA GLY A 12 3.64 -14.33 -4.47
C GLY A 12 4.84 -13.43 -4.13
N ARG A 13 6.06 -13.96 -4.30
CA ARG A 13 7.30 -13.23 -3.97
C ARG A 13 7.53 -11.98 -4.83
N ALA A 14 7.07 -11.99 -6.09
CA ALA A 14 7.22 -10.83 -6.95
C ALA A 14 6.33 -9.68 -6.45
N LEU A 15 5.09 -10.01 -6.07
CA LEU A 15 4.17 -9.06 -5.45
C LEU A 15 4.74 -8.49 -4.15
N TYR A 16 5.26 -9.34 -3.27
CA TYR A 16 5.92 -8.88 -2.04
C TYR A 16 7.02 -7.84 -2.33
N ALA A 17 7.91 -8.13 -3.29
CA ALA A 17 9.03 -7.24 -3.59
C ALA A 17 8.58 -5.89 -4.14
N GLU A 18 7.59 -5.90 -5.03
CA GLU A 18 7.01 -4.68 -5.62
C GLU A 18 6.26 -3.85 -4.58
N THR A 19 5.37 -4.47 -3.81
CA THR A 19 4.67 -3.81 -2.70
C THR A 19 5.66 -3.23 -1.71
N CYS A 20 6.74 -3.94 -1.39
CA CYS A 20 7.68 -3.44 -0.40
C CYS A 20 8.48 -2.23 -0.90
N ALA A 21 8.85 -2.21 -2.19
CA ALA A 21 9.52 -1.05 -2.78
C ALA A 21 8.62 0.20 -2.71
N GLY A 22 7.35 0.09 -3.10
CA GLY A 22 6.40 1.19 -3.04
C GLY A 22 6.10 1.65 -1.61
N ALA A 23 5.79 0.72 -0.70
CA ALA A 23 5.48 1.04 0.69
C ALA A 23 6.68 1.65 1.43
N LYS A 24 7.91 1.26 1.09
CA LYS A 24 9.13 1.82 1.68
C LYS A 24 9.31 3.30 1.34
N GLU A 25 9.03 3.68 0.09
CA GLU A 25 9.07 5.09 -0.32
C GLU A 25 8.01 5.90 0.43
N PHE A 26 6.78 5.39 0.50
CA PHE A 26 5.67 6.02 1.22
C PHE A 26 5.99 6.23 2.70
N PHE A 27 6.36 5.17 3.43
CA PHE A 27 6.69 5.28 4.85
C PHE A 27 7.95 6.10 5.11
N GLY A 28 8.93 6.08 4.20
CA GLY A 28 10.09 6.96 4.27
C GLY A 28 9.70 8.43 4.33
N GLY A 29 8.78 8.86 3.45
CA GLY A 29 8.27 10.23 3.46
C GLY A 29 7.56 10.60 4.77
N ILE A 30 6.68 9.73 5.27
CA ILE A 30 5.94 9.98 6.52
C ILE A 30 6.88 9.99 7.73
N GLN A 31 7.87 9.10 7.77
CA GLN A 31 8.85 9.06 8.84
C GLN A 31 9.71 10.33 8.87
N GLU A 32 10.11 10.86 7.71
CA GLU A 32 10.81 12.15 7.62
C GLU A 32 9.95 13.32 8.10
N LEU A 33 8.67 13.33 7.75
CA LEU A 33 7.72 14.34 8.24
C LEU A 33 7.55 14.25 9.76
N SER A 34 7.36 13.04 10.31
CA SER A 34 7.25 12.81 11.76
C SER A 34 8.48 13.36 12.49
N LYS A 35 9.68 13.09 11.95
CA LYS A 35 10.94 13.63 12.49
C LYS A 35 11.00 15.16 12.43
N MET A 36 10.51 15.78 11.35
CA MET A 36 10.46 17.23 11.22
C MET A 36 9.50 17.87 12.23
N MET A 37 8.37 17.21 12.51
CA MET A 37 7.37 17.65 13.50
C MET A 37 7.75 17.30 14.94
N GLY A 38 8.81 16.52 15.15
CA GLY A 38 9.24 16.05 16.48
C GLY A 38 8.35 14.97 17.06
N GLU A 39 7.56 14.29 16.23
CA GLU A 39 6.67 13.21 16.64
C GLU A 39 7.39 11.85 16.58
N PRO A 40 7.11 10.94 17.54
CA PRO A 40 7.68 9.61 17.53
C PRO A 40 7.14 8.79 16.35
N TRP A 41 8.03 8.09 15.65
CA TRP A 41 7.64 7.14 14.62
C TRP A 41 7.14 5.83 15.24
N ASP A 42 5.88 5.47 14.98
CA ASP A 42 5.32 4.16 15.30
C ASP A 42 5.08 3.37 14.00
N ALA A 43 6.06 2.54 13.65
CA ALA A 43 6.02 1.70 12.45
C ALA A 43 4.80 0.78 12.40
N LYS A 44 4.40 0.21 13.55
CA LYS A 44 3.26 -0.71 13.59
C LYS A 44 1.98 0.05 13.31
N LYS A 45 1.78 1.19 13.98
CA LYS A 45 0.60 2.02 13.76
C LYS A 45 0.52 2.49 12.30
N ALA A 46 1.63 2.96 11.72
CA ALA A 46 1.66 3.38 10.33
C ALA A 46 1.31 2.24 9.35
N ALA A 47 1.83 1.03 9.60
CA ALA A 47 1.49 -0.15 8.81
C ALA A 47 0.02 -0.56 8.98
N ASP A 48 -0.50 -0.53 10.21
CA ASP A 48 -1.90 -0.87 10.50
C ASP A 48 -2.85 0.11 9.78
N GLU A 49 -2.63 1.41 9.89
CA GLU A 49 -3.46 2.44 9.24
C GLU A 49 -3.38 2.38 7.71
N PHE A 50 -2.20 2.08 7.16
CA PHE A 50 -2.06 1.90 5.71
C PHE A 50 -2.75 0.62 5.21
N MET A 51 -2.69 -0.47 5.98
CA MET A 51 -3.44 -1.68 5.65
C MET A 51 -4.94 -1.46 5.77
N ASP A 52 -5.40 -0.74 6.80
CA ASP A 52 -6.81 -0.42 6.98
C ASP A 52 -7.36 0.38 5.79
N LEU A 53 -6.58 1.34 5.28
CA LEU A 53 -6.92 2.07 4.05
C LEU A 53 -7.03 1.16 2.81
N ILE A 54 -6.18 0.14 2.70
CA ILE A 54 -6.21 -0.81 1.57
C ILE A 54 -7.39 -1.78 1.72
N GLU A 55 -7.63 -2.30 2.92
CA GLU A 55 -8.65 -3.33 3.19
C GLU A 55 -10.06 -2.75 3.33
N HIS A 56 -10.18 -1.48 3.73
CA HIS A 56 -11.42 -0.78 4.04
C HIS A 56 -11.39 0.68 3.55
N PRO A 57 -11.13 0.95 2.26
CA PRO A 57 -11.13 2.32 1.74
C PRO A 57 -12.46 3.04 1.98
N GLU A 58 -13.58 2.32 2.11
CA GLU A 58 -14.91 2.84 2.47
C GLU A 58 -14.96 3.61 3.78
N ASP A 59 -14.06 3.31 4.73
CA ASP A 59 -13.99 4.00 6.02
C ASP A 59 -13.28 5.36 5.92
N TYR A 60 -12.71 5.68 4.75
CA TYR A 60 -11.95 6.90 4.48
C TYR A 60 -12.53 7.72 3.31
N PRO A 61 -13.77 8.23 3.42
CA PRO A 61 -14.45 8.94 2.33
C PRO A 61 -13.70 10.18 1.83
N ASP A 62 -13.02 10.90 2.73
CA ASP A 62 -12.23 12.09 2.36
C ASP A 62 -11.05 11.72 1.45
N LEU A 63 -10.44 10.55 1.68
CA LEU A 63 -9.34 10.05 0.83
C LEU A 63 -9.87 9.52 -0.50
N GLN A 64 -11.05 8.93 -0.53
CA GLN A 64 -11.71 8.54 -1.78
C GLN A 64 -12.07 9.75 -2.63
N GLU A 65 -12.56 10.83 -2.01
CA GLU A 65 -12.87 12.07 -2.73
C GLU A 65 -11.60 12.65 -3.36
N LEU A 66 -10.51 12.74 -2.60
CA LEU A 66 -9.22 13.21 -3.11
C LEU A 66 -8.68 12.32 -4.24
N ALA A 67 -8.81 11.01 -4.10
CA ALA A 67 -8.37 10.05 -5.11
C ALA A 67 -9.23 10.15 -6.38
N ALA A 68 -10.54 10.33 -6.25
CA ALA A 68 -11.46 10.56 -7.36
C ALA A 68 -11.20 11.88 -8.09
N GLU A 69 -10.87 12.96 -7.37
CA GLU A 69 -10.42 14.23 -7.97
C GLU A 69 -9.13 14.07 -8.79
N SER A 70 -8.26 13.14 -8.37
CA SER A 70 -7.05 12.77 -9.11
C SER A 70 -7.28 11.76 -10.25
N GLY A 71 -8.52 11.28 -10.43
CA GLY A 71 -8.92 10.33 -11.48
C GLY A 71 -8.67 8.85 -11.16
N ASN A 72 -8.31 8.52 -9.92
CA ASN A 72 -8.07 7.15 -9.45
C ASN A 72 -9.03 6.81 -8.30
N PRO A 73 -10.26 6.38 -8.57
CA PRO A 73 -11.17 5.94 -7.51
C PRO A 73 -10.55 4.75 -6.77
N THR A 74 -10.50 4.82 -5.45
CA THR A 74 -10.02 3.75 -4.56
C THR A 74 -11.17 2.78 -4.29
N GLU A 75 -11.56 2.01 -5.30
CA GLU A 75 -12.51 0.90 -5.10
C GLU A 75 -11.78 -0.31 -4.50
N ASN A 76 -12.38 -0.93 -3.48
CA ASN A 76 -11.84 -2.12 -2.81
C ASN A 76 -11.91 -3.40 -3.68
N GLU A 77 -12.49 -3.31 -4.89
CA GLU A 77 -12.66 -4.44 -5.79
C GLU A 77 -11.32 -5.10 -6.15
N GLU A 78 -10.24 -4.32 -6.23
CA GLU A 78 -8.92 -4.86 -6.55
C GLU A 78 -8.38 -5.75 -5.43
N TRP A 79 -8.60 -5.39 -4.16
CA TRP A 79 -8.15 -6.16 -3.00
C TRP A 79 -8.96 -7.45 -2.82
N ASP A 80 -10.28 -7.38 -2.98
CA ASP A 80 -11.18 -8.52 -2.84
C ASP A 80 -10.99 -9.58 -3.95
N GLN A 81 -10.47 -9.17 -5.11
CA GLN A 81 -10.13 -10.07 -6.21
C GLN A 81 -8.79 -10.81 -6.01
N LEU A 82 -7.96 -10.39 -5.06
CA LEU A 82 -6.69 -11.04 -4.77
C LEU A 82 -6.89 -12.40 -4.11
N SER A 83 -5.95 -13.32 -4.36
CA SER A 83 -5.88 -14.55 -3.59
C SER A 83 -5.53 -14.25 -2.13
N LYS A 84 -6.00 -15.08 -1.18
CA LYS A 84 -5.61 -14.96 0.24
C LYS A 84 -4.09 -14.98 0.44
N SER A 85 -3.37 -15.73 -0.40
CA SER A 85 -1.91 -15.77 -0.37
C SER A 85 -1.30 -14.43 -0.78
N ASP A 86 -1.83 -13.79 -1.81
CA ASP A 86 -1.33 -12.49 -2.29
C ASP A 86 -1.67 -11.36 -1.32
N GLN A 87 -2.88 -11.35 -0.75
CA GLN A 87 -3.23 -10.46 0.36
C GLN A 87 -2.24 -10.60 1.54
N GLU A 88 -1.83 -11.84 1.87
CA GLU A 88 -0.82 -12.08 2.91
C GLU A 88 0.57 -11.56 2.51
N GLN A 89 0.96 -11.65 1.23
CA GLN A 89 2.23 -11.07 0.75
C GLN A 89 2.24 -9.55 0.88
N ILE A 90 1.14 -8.89 0.51
CA ILE A 90 0.99 -7.44 0.62
C ILE A 90 1.09 -7.01 2.08
N ARG A 91 0.31 -7.65 2.98
CA ARG A 91 0.41 -7.40 4.43
C ARG A 91 1.85 -7.51 4.92
N LYS A 92 2.53 -8.61 4.62
CA LYS A 92 3.92 -8.83 5.03
C LYS A 92 4.86 -7.74 4.51
N ALA A 93 4.71 -7.36 3.24
CA ALA A 93 5.53 -6.33 2.62
C ALA A 93 5.31 -4.96 3.28
N VAL A 94 4.06 -4.57 3.55
CA VAL A 94 3.73 -3.31 4.24
C VAL A 94 4.36 -3.25 5.63
N TYR A 95 4.20 -4.31 6.44
CA TYR A 95 4.82 -4.35 7.77
C TYR A 95 6.35 -4.33 7.71
N ALA A 96 6.96 -5.02 6.75
CA ALA A 96 8.41 -5.00 6.57
C ALA A 96 8.90 -3.60 6.12
N ALA A 97 8.20 -2.96 5.18
CA ALA A 97 8.49 -1.61 4.71
C ALA A 97 8.45 -0.58 5.83
N SER A 98 7.42 -0.61 6.69
CA SER A 98 7.26 0.34 7.81
C SER A 98 8.41 0.33 8.82
N LYS A 99 9.15 -0.79 8.86
CA LYS A 99 10.33 -0.99 9.72
C LYS A 99 11.65 -0.81 8.98
N GLY A 100 11.62 -0.63 7.66
CA GLY A 100 12.82 -0.64 6.81
C GLY A 100 13.46 -2.03 6.69
N GLU A 101 12.69 -3.11 6.84
CA GLU A 101 13.14 -4.51 6.78
C GLU A 101 13.02 -5.12 5.36
N CYS A 102 12.75 -4.27 4.39
CA CYS A 102 13.01 -4.49 2.97
C CYS A 102 14.16 -3.58 2.52
#